data_AF-A0A3S0DJ90-F1
#
_entry.id   AF-A0A3S0DJ90-F1
#
_cell.length_a   1.000
_cell.length_b   1.000
_cell.length_c   1.000
_cell.angle_alpha   90.00
_cell.angle_beta   90.00
_cell.angle_gamma   90.00
#
_symmetry.space_group_name_H-M   'P 1'
#
loop_
_entity.id
_entity.type
_entity.pdbx_description
1 polymer ?
#
loop_
_entity_poly.entity_id
_entity_poly.type
_entity_poly.pdbx_seq_one_letter_code
_entity_poly.pdbx_strand_id
1 'polypeptide(L)'
;MRPAHAGAPDPNRHGPDLRAEVLLIDEPVPAERLRSFVGALTVLGGDAILRVKGIVHLAGRPLPFVVHGVQGTYETLQPLADWPSDDRRTRLVVIARGVPAGWAEKLWESLG
;
A
#
# COMPACT_ATOMS: atom_id res chain seq x y z
N MET A 1 21.19 -4.67 -34.48
CA MET A 1 20.39 -5.67 -33.74
C MET A 1 20.46 -5.31 -32.26
N ARG A 2 19.36 -4.82 -31.66
CA ARG A 2 19.30 -4.46 -30.23
C ARG A 2 18.85 -5.69 -29.44
N PRO A 3 19.42 -5.99 -28.26
CA PRO A 3 18.90 -7.08 -27.44
C PRO A 3 17.55 -6.67 -26.84
N ALA A 4 16.59 -7.59 -26.89
CA ALA A 4 15.29 -7.45 -26.26
C ALA A 4 15.45 -7.35 -24.73
N HIS A 5 14.73 -6.42 -24.10
CA HIS A 5 14.67 -6.33 -22.65
C HIS A 5 14.04 -7.60 -22.09
N ALA A 6 14.85 -8.42 -21.41
CA ALA A 6 14.40 -9.52 -20.58
C ALA A 6 13.38 -8.98 -19.56
N GLY A 7 12.25 -9.68 -19.45
CA GLY A 7 11.09 -9.27 -18.66
C GLY A 7 11.46 -8.83 -17.26
N ALA A 8 10.73 -7.81 -16.77
CA ALA A 8 10.85 -7.36 -15.40
C ALA A 8 10.79 -8.57 -14.45
N PRO A 9 11.72 -8.70 -13.50
CA PRO A 9 11.68 -9.81 -12.57
C PRO A 9 10.35 -9.83 -11.82
N ASP A 10 9.72 -11.00 -11.70
CA ASP A 10 8.54 -11.14 -10.83
C ASP A 10 8.92 -10.70 -9.41
N PRO A 11 8.29 -9.64 -8.86
CA PRO A 11 8.53 -9.21 -7.48
C PRO A 11 8.09 -10.28 -6.47
N ASN A 12 7.23 -11.24 -6.87
CA ASN A 12 6.72 -12.34 -6.06
C ASN A 12 7.60 -13.61 -6.10
N ARG A 13 8.90 -13.50 -6.33
CA ARG A 13 9.87 -14.62 -6.32
C ARG A 13 10.07 -15.32 -4.96
N HIS A 14 9.22 -15.07 -3.97
CA HIS A 14 9.35 -15.54 -2.58
C HIS A 14 8.28 -16.60 -2.23
N GLY A 15 8.28 -17.74 -2.91
CA GLY A 15 7.36 -18.85 -2.62
C GLY A 15 5.87 -18.53 -2.85
N PRO A 16 4.99 -19.54 -2.95
CA PRO A 16 3.57 -19.33 -3.28
C PRO A 16 2.78 -18.54 -2.21
N ASP A 17 3.35 -18.41 -1.02
CA ASP A 17 2.63 -17.94 0.17
C ASP A 17 2.89 -16.48 0.50
N LEU A 18 3.97 -15.84 0.01
CA LEU A 18 4.27 -14.42 0.27
C LEU A 18 3.93 -13.56 -0.94
N ARG A 19 3.19 -12.46 -0.74
CA ARG A 19 2.78 -11.56 -1.81
C ARG A 19 3.01 -10.10 -1.44
N ALA A 20 3.36 -9.31 -2.44
CA ALA A 20 3.36 -7.86 -2.36
C ALA A 20 2.28 -7.29 -3.31
N GLU A 21 1.29 -6.62 -2.75
CA GLU A 21 0.23 -5.93 -3.50
C GLU A 21 0.47 -4.42 -3.44
N VAL A 22 0.34 -3.76 -4.59
CA VAL A 22 0.50 -2.31 -4.69
C VAL A 22 -0.85 -1.69 -4.99
N LEU A 23 -1.32 -0.82 -4.08
CA LEU A 23 -2.48 0.02 -4.29
C LEU A 23 -2.02 1.37 -4.84
N LEU A 24 -2.53 1.73 -6.01
CA LEU A 24 -2.39 3.05 -6.61
C LEU A 24 -3.76 3.71 -6.60
N ILE A 25 -3.86 4.88 -5.97
CA ILE A 25 -5.10 5.65 -5.92
C ILE A 25 -4.81 7.02 -6.51
N ASP A 26 -5.51 7.35 -7.59
CA ASP A 26 -5.27 8.55 -8.37
C ASP A 26 -5.74 9.81 -7.62
N GLU A 27 -6.88 9.74 -6.95
CA GLU A 27 -7.47 10.84 -6.21
C GLU A 27 -6.95 10.97 -4.76
N PRO A 28 -6.97 12.20 -4.19
CA PRO A 28 -6.69 12.40 -2.78
C PRO A 28 -7.62 11.58 -1.88
N VAL A 29 -7.02 10.83 -0.97
CA VAL A 29 -7.68 9.89 -0.08
C VAL A 29 -8.34 10.61 1.10
N PRO A 30 -9.64 10.39 1.36
CA PRO A 30 -10.27 10.83 2.61
C PRO A 30 -9.60 10.17 3.82
N ALA A 31 -9.28 10.96 4.84
CA ALA A 31 -8.55 10.47 6.02
C ALA A 31 -9.29 9.35 6.77
N GLU A 32 -10.62 9.40 6.82
CA GLU A 32 -11.44 8.33 7.41
C GLU A 32 -11.32 7.02 6.63
N ARG A 33 -11.35 7.07 5.30
CA ARG A 33 -11.21 5.87 4.47
C ARG A 33 -9.85 5.19 4.69
N LEU A 34 -8.78 5.98 4.78
CA LEU A 34 -7.46 5.44 5.14
C LEU A 34 -7.49 4.79 6.53
N ARG A 35 -8.10 5.43 7.53
CA ARG A 35 -8.23 4.86 8.88
C ARG A 35 -9.00 3.55 8.88
N SER A 36 -10.14 3.49 8.19
CA SER A 36 -10.94 2.28 8.05
C SER A 36 -10.15 1.16 7.36
N PHE A 37 -9.41 1.49 6.31
CA PHE A 37 -8.57 0.51 5.60
C PHE A 37 -7.47 -0.06 6.50
N VAL A 38 -6.72 0.80 7.19
CA VAL A 38 -5.68 0.37 8.15
C VAL A 38 -6.28 -0.48 9.27
N GLY A 39 -7.41 -0.07 9.83
CA GLY A 39 -8.11 -0.85 10.85
C GLY A 39 -8.57 -2.22 10.33
N ALA A 40 -9.10 -2.28 9.11
CA ALA A 40 -9.53 -3.53 8.50
C ALA A 40 -8.34 -4.46 8.18
N LEU A 41 -7.19 -3.92 7.73
CA LEU A 41 -5.97 -4.70 7.57
C LEU A 41 -5.54 -5.35 8.89
N THR A 42 -5.60 -4.60 10.00
CA THR A 42 -5.27 -5.12 11.33
C THR A 42 -6.25 -6.21 11.77
N VAL A 43 -7.55 -5.97 11.64
CA VAL A 43 -8.59 -6.87 12.18
C VAL A 43 -8.78 -8.13 11.31
N LEU A 44 -8.83 -7.96 9.99
CA LEU A 44 -9.12 -9.05 9.05
C LEU A 44 -7.85 -9.78 8.60
N GLY A 45 -6.74 -9.05 8.47
CA GLY A 45 -5.47 -9.59 8.01
C GLY A 45 -4.63 -10.18 9.14
N GLY A 46 -4.67 -9.59 10.35
CA GLY A 46 -3.92 -10.09 11.52
C GLY A 46 -2.45 -10.37 11.19
N ASP A 47 -1.95 -11.54 11.62
CA ASP A 47 -0.57 -11.99 11.40
C ASP A 47 -0.22 -12.25 9.93
N ALA A 48 -1.22 -12.32 9.04
CA ALA A 48 -0.99 -12.43 7.61
C ALA A 48 -0.36 -11.14 7.05
N ILE A 49 -0.61 -9.98 7.66
CA ILE A 49 -0.07 -8.69 7.20
C ILE A 49 1.31 -8.47 7.83
N LEU A 50 2.36 -8.68 7.04
CA LEU A 50 3.72 -8.58 7.53
C LEU A 50 4.20 -7.13 7.54
N ARG A 51 3.87 -6.36 6.50
CA ARG A 51 4.33 -4.98 6.36
C ARG A 51 3.38 -4.16 5.48
N VAL A 52 3.18 -2.92 5.87
CA VAL A 52 2.52 -1.90 5.05
C VAL A 52 3.45 -0.71 4.95
N LYS A 53 3.74 -0.24 3.74
CA LYS A 53 4.53 0.96 3.52
C LYS A 53 3.92 1.78 2.42
N GLY A 54 3.96 3.09 2.52
CA GLY A 54 3.52 3.91 1.41
C GLY A 54 3.49 5.39 1.67
N ILE A 55 3.11 6.09 0.60
CA ILE A 55 2.90 7.52 0.56
C ILE A 55 1.43 7.75 0.23
N VAL A 56 0.77 8.61 1.00
CA VAL A 56 -0.66 8.91 0.86
C VAL A 56 -0.86 10.38 0.57
N HIS A 57 -1.60 10.67 -0.50
CA HIS A 57 -2.20 11.98 -0.73
C HIS A 57 -3.47 12.07 0.11
N LEU A 58 -3.47 12.79 1.22
CA LEU A 58 -4.70 13.01 1.98
C LEU A 58 -5.52 14.17 1.39
N ALA A 59 -6.83 13.99 1.28
CA ALA A 59 -7.74 15.04 0.85
C ALA A 59 -7.59 16.30 1.73
N GLY A 60 -7.48 17.47 1.08
CA GLY A 60 -7.27 18.75 1.76
C GLY A 60 -5.85 18.95 2.32
N ARG A 61 -4.88 18.10 1.98
CA ARG A 61 -3.49 18.25 2.38
C ARG A 61 -2.58 18.43 1.15
N PRO A 62 -1.73 19.46 1.11
CA PRO A 62 -0.83 19.69 -0.03
C PRO A 62 0.38 18.76 -0.02
N LEU A 63 0.81 18.31 1.16
CA LEU A 63 1.98 17.46 1.35
C LEU A 63 1.56 15.99 1.58
N PRO A 64 2.39 15.03 1.14
CA PRO A 64 2.08 13.63 1.32
C PRO A 64 2.32 13.18 2.76
N PHE A 65 1.66 12.10 3.15
CA PHE A 65 1.87 11.44 4.44
C PHE A 65 2.51 10.06 4.23
N VAL A 66 3.33 9.64 5.17
CA VAL A 66 3.90 8.29 5.17
C VAL A 66 3.06 7.36 6.03
N VAL A 67 2.76 6.18 5.47
CA VAL A 67 2.16 5.05 6.19
C VAL A 67 3.23 4.00 6.41
N HIS A 68 3.42 3.62 7.67
CA HIS A 68 4.35 2.58 8.08
C HIS A 68 3.67 1.62 9.06
N GLY A 69 3.49 0.37 8.63
CA GLY A 69 2.95 -0.72 9.45
C GLY A 69 3.85 -1.96 9.42
N VAL A 70 3.97 -2.64 10.55
CA VAL A 70 4.69 -3.92 10.71
C VAL A 70 3.84 -4.82 11.60
N GLN A 71 3.48 -6.02 11.11
CA GLN A 71 2.71 -7.02 11.87
C GLN A 71 1.53 -6.42 12.66
N GLY A 72 0.67 -5.64 12.00
CA GLY A 72 -0.52 -5.03 12.61
C GLY A 72 -0.30 -3.79 13.49
N THR A 73 0.96 -3.40 13.76
CA THR A 73 1.28 -2.14 14.45
C THR A 73 1.58 -1.05 13.44
N TYR A 74 0.93 0.11 13.58
CA TYR A 74 1.11 1.25 12.67
C TYR A 74 1.70 2.45 13.41
N GLU A 75 2.69 3.08 12.78
CA GLU A 75 3.26 4.36 13.24
C GLU A 75 2.24 5.50 13.01
N THR A 76 2.39 6.57 13.79
CA THR A 76 1.61 7.81 13.55
C THR A 76 1.90 8.33 12.14
N LEU A 77 0.85 8.72 11.42
CA LEU A 77 1.01 9.34 10.10
C LEU A 77 1.75 10.66 10.24
N GLN A 78 2.87 10.77 9.55
CA GLN A 78 3.67 11.99 9.52
C GLN A 78 3.66 12.57 8.10
N PRO A 79 3.48 13.90 7.96
CA PRO A 79 3.66 14.55 6.68
C PRO A 79 5.15 14.51 6.30
N LEU A 80 5.43 14.38 5.00
CA LEU A 80 6.75 14.63 4.45
C LEU A 80 6.94 16.13 4.21
N ALA A 81 8.19 16.56 4.19
CA ALA A 81 8.54 17.95 3.85
C ALA A 81 8.11 18.31 2.43
N ASP A 82 8.26 17.37 1.49
CA ASP A 82 7.92 17.52 0.08
C ASP A 82 7.49 16.18 -0.53
N TRP A 83 6.93 16.25 -1.73
CA TRP A 83 6.71 15.07 -2.55
C TRP A 83 8.02 14.57 -3.14
N PRO A 84 8.24 13.24 -3.17
CA PRO A 84 9.49 12.67 -3.71
C PRO A 84 9.55 12.70 -5.25
N SER A 85 8.45 12.99 -5.93
CA SER A 85 8.36 13.07 -7.39
C SER A 85 7.13 13.88 -7.83
N ASP A 86 6.97 14.06 -9.14
CA ASP A 86 5.77 14.67 -9.72
C ASP A 86 4.52 13.77 -9.64
N ASP A 87 4.68 12.47 -9.39
CA ASP A 87 3.56 11.57 -9.12
C ASP A 87 2.94 11.89 -7.75
N ARG A 88 1.74 12.48 -7.77
CA ARG A 88 0.98 12.90 -6.56
C ARG A 88 -0.06 11.88 -6.12
N ARG A 89 0.03 10.65 -6.62
CA ARG A 89 -0.90 9.58 -6.27
C ARG A 89 -0.53 8.94 -4.95
N THR A 90 -1.52 8.34 -4.31
CA THR A 90 -1.27 7.46 -3.17
C THR A 90 -0.68 6.16 -3.70
N ARG A 91 0.39 5.68 -3.08
CA ARG A 91 0.98 4.37 -3.32
C ARG A 91 1.18 3.64 -2.01
N LEU A 92 0.45 2.55 -1.81
CA LEU A 92 0.62 1.66 -0.66
C LEU A 92 1.11 0.30 -1.14
N VAL A 93 2.07 -0.26 -0.42
CA VAL A 93 2.58 -1.63 -0.62
C VAL A 93 2.17 -2.43 0.60
N VAL A 94 1.36 -3.46 0.38
CA VAL A 94 0.94 -4.43 1.40
C VAL A 94 1.69 -5.73 1.15
N ILE A 95 2.51 -6.13 2.10
CA ILE A 95 3.23 -7.40 2.08
C ILE A 95 2.51 -8.35 3.03
N ALA A 96 1.99 -9.43 2.48
CA ALA A 96 1.18 -10.37 3.22
C ALA A 96 1.53 -11.83 2.91
N ARG A 97 1.17 -12.73 3.83
CA ARG A 97 1.37 -14.17 3.69
C ARG A 97 0.04 -14.93 3.77
N GLY A 98 -0.19 -15.85 2.84
CA GLY A 98 -1.37 -16.73 2.86
C GLY A 98 -2.69 -16.03 2.50
N VAL A 99 -2.63 -14.82 1.94
CA VAL A 99 -3.81 -14.12 1.40
C VAL A 99 -3.91 -14.32 -0.11
N PRO A 100 -5.13 -14.38 -0.68
CA PRO A 100 -5.32 -14.45 -2.13
C PRO A 100 -4.87 -13.13 -2.78
N ALA A 101 -4.43 -13.21 -4.03
CA ALA A 101 -4.03 -12.01 -4.78
C ALA A 101 -5.20 -11.02 -4.95
N GLY A 102 -4.89 -9.73 -4.85
CA GLY A 102 -5.85 -8.63 -4.95
C GLY A 102 -6.73 -8.50 -3.70
N TRP A 103 -6.36 -9.14 -2.59
CA TRP A 103 -7.12 -9.05 -1.35
C TRP A 103 -7.10 -7.63 -0.79
N ALA A 104 -5.94 -6.96 -0.81
CA ALA A 104 -5.82 -5.61 -0.29
C ALA A 104 -6.60 -4.60 -1.16
N GLU A 105 -6.60 -4.81 -2.48
CA GLU A 105 -7.34 -3.99 -3.44
C GLU A 105 -8.86 -4.13 -3.23
N LYS A 106 -9.36 -5.37 -3.18
CA LYS A 106 -10.78 -5.63 -2.89
C LYS A 106 -11.21 -5.07 -1.54
N LEU A 107 -10.34 -5.19 -0.53
CA LEU A 107 -10.61 -4.61 0.78
C LEU A 107 -10.72 -3.08 0.70
N TRP A 108 -9.82 -2.43 -0.02
CA TRP A 108 -9.86 -1.00 -0.27
C TRP A 108 -11.15 -0.57 -1.00
N GLU A 109 -11.53 -1.27 -2.06
CA GLU A 109 -12.76 -1.02 -2.83
C GLU A 109 -14.01 -1.17 -1.99
N SER A 110 -14.05 -2.16 -1.09
CA SER A 110 -15.21 -2.38 -0.21
C SER A 110 -15.49 -1.22 0.76
N LEU A 111 -14.53 -0.29 0.90
CA LEU A 111 -14.61 0.86 1.79
C LEU A 111 -14.99 2.18 1.06
N GLY A 112 -15.33 2.16 -0.24
CA GLY A 112 -15.93 3.32 -0.92
C GLY A 112 -15.71 3.45 -2.42
#